data_AF-A0A2J6QLD1-F1
#
_entry.id   AF-A0A2J6QLD1-F1
#
_cell.length_a   1.000
_cell.length_b   1.000
_cell.length_c   1.000
_cell.angle_alpha   90.00
_cell.angle_beta   90.00
_cell.angle_gamma   90.00
#
_symmetry.space_group_name_H-M   'P 1'
#
loop_
_entity.id
_entity.type
_entity.pdbx_description
1 polymer ?
#
loop_
_entity_poly.entity_id
_entity_poly.type
_entity_poly.pdbx_seq_one_letter_code
_entity_poly.pdbx_strand_id
1 'polypeptide(L)'
;MFWECNEGTFAEDGHVVLKRGLAECGQREGPFSKLAYSSTLDGPSPMSQEAFASQWERLVKAYSTLKLTRGDDKLPALSGLAAAFHSRTQNNEYIAGIWRQCLPKQLAWSITSKKPEKEHQIFQVTEYKDGSKGYHTQTDNSFVHASQLSRKPITYLAPSFSWAAVDGEIQFHGLPRPCARIKSIVLDFPSSNRFGRLKHGSLFISASLRQAWSCGPLNEDLGGVFCKRKKGYIPLYHEGWPFGYILPDSLDDVVTFDIYCLKLGQEGNEKYPQFLVDMFLALVPLQEEDTITPKFRRIGLGKTMSGETEFFSEADLKTIELV
;
A
#
# COMPACT_ATOMS: atom_id res chain seq x y z
N MET A 1 2.84 -34.72 5.32
CA MET A 1 2.80 -33.65 4.29
C MET A 1 1.37 -33.14 4.12
N PHE A 2 1.16 -31.91 3.65
CA PHE A 2 -0.19 -31.39 3.32
C PHE A 2 -0.22 -30.93 1.85
N TRP A 3 -1.35 -31.09 1.16
CA TRP A 3 -1.60 -30.53 -0.17
C TRP A 3 -2.97 -29.86 -0.24
N GLU A 4 -3.09 -28.85 -1.10
CA GLU A 4 -4.33 -28.10 -1.32
C GLU A 4 -4.71 -28.11 -2.81
N CYS A 5 -5.96 -28.49 -3.10
CA CYS A 5 -6.59 -28.45 -4.42
C CYS A 5 -7.92 -27.66 -4.37
N ASN A 6 -8.68 -27.68 -5.47
CA ASN A 6 -9.95 -26.94 -5.57
C ASN A 6 -11.10 -27.52 -4.71
N GLU A 7 -10.89 -28.66 -4.07
CA GLU A 7 -11.88 -29.33 -3.21
C GLU A 7 -11.56 -29.19 -1.71
N GLY A 8 -10.28 -29.01 -1.35
CA GLY A 8 -9.85 -29.03 0.04
C GLY A 8 -8.34 -28.95 0.24
N THR A 9 -7.95 -28.85 1.51
CA THR A 9 -6.59 -29.18 1.99
C THR A 9 -6.62 -30.55 2.64
N PHE A 10 -5.66 -31.40 2.31
CA PHE A 10 -5.60 -32.78 2.76
C PHE A 10 -4.22 -33.07 3.33
N ALA A 11 -4.18 -33.92 4.34
CA ALA A 11 -2.97 -34.47 4.90
C ALA A 11 -2.58 -35.76 4.17
N GLU A 12 -1.29 -36.10 4.25
CA GLU A 12 -0.70 -37.32 3.68
C GLU A 12 -1.32 -38.62 4.14
N ASP A 13 -1.89 -38.63 5.33
CA ASP A 13 -2.65 -39.76 5.87
C ASP A 13 -4.10 -39.83 5.35
N GLY A 14 -4.48 -38.97 4.41
CA GLY A 14 -5.82 -38.91 3.82
C GLY A 14 -6.84 -38.10 4.63
N HIS A 15 -6.45 -37.51 5.77
CA HIS A 15 -7.36 -36.67 6.54
C HIS A 15 -7.64 -35.35 5.81
N VAL A 16 -8.93 -35.00 5.77
CA VAL A 16 -9.36 -33.70 5.25
C VAL A 16 -9.08 -32.65 6.32
N VAL A 17 -8.16 -31.74 6.01
CA VAL A 17 -7.81 -30.61 6.87
C VAL A 17 -8.77 -29.46 6.63
N LEU A 18 -9.11 -29.16 5.37
CA LEU A 18 -10.09 -28.14 4.99
C LEU A 18 -10.92 -28.64 3.82
N LYS A 19 -12.23 -28.34 3.79
CA LYS A 19 -13.11 -28.70 2.66
C LYS A 19 -13.84 -27.46 2.13
N ARG A 20 -13.94 -27.34 0.81
CA ARG A 20 -14.63 -26.22 0.14
C ARG A 20 -16.08 -26.08 0.65
N GLY A 21 -16.46 -24.88 1.06
CA GLY A 21 -17.84 -24.55 1.47
C GLY A 21 -18.20 -24.83 2.94
N LEU A 22 -17.26 -25.31 3.76
CA LEU A 22 -17.44 -25.46 5.21
C LEU A 22 -16.62 -24.38 5.94
N ALA A 23 -17.27 -23.55 6.75
CA ALA A 23 -16.59 -22.60 7.63
C ALA A 23 -16.02 -23.35 8.84
N GLU A 24 -14.72 -23.24 9.09
CA GLU A 24 -14.14 -23.82 10.30
C GLU A 24 -14.44 -22.94 11.53
N CYS A 25 -14.95 -23.60 12.57
CA CYS A 25 -14.96 -23.07 13.91
C CYS A 25 -13.51 -23.06 14.45
N GLY A 26 -12.95 -21.88 14.72
CA GLY A 26 -11.82 -21.73 15.63
C GLY A 26 -10.42 -21.47 15.03
N GLN A 27 -10.25 -21.43 13.70
CA GLN A 27 -8.99 -21.02 13.07
C GLN A 27 -9.19 -19.64 12.39
N ARG A 28 -8.32 -18.67 12.71
CA ARG A 28 -8.27 -17.39 11.96
C ARG A 28 -7.90 -17.74 10.51
N GLU A 29 -8.71 -17.33 9.54
CA GLU A 29 -8.41 -17.51 8.10
C GLU A 29 -6.93 -17.21 7.84
N GLY A 30 -6.14 -18.25 7.54
CA GLY A 30 -4.79 -18.07 7.07
C GLY A 30 -4.80 -17.23 5.79
N PRO A 31 -3.81 -16.35 5.55
CA PRO A 31 -3.87 -15.38 4.45
C PRO A 31 -3.85 -15.96 3.01
N PHE A 32 -3.89 -17.29 2.84
CA PHE A 32 -3.56 -17.94 1.57
C PHE A 32 -4.27 -19.28 1.29
N SER A 33 -5.57 -19.44 1.60
CA SER A 33 -6.27 -20.63 1.07
C SER A 33 -6.64 -20.42 -0.40
N LYS A 34 -6.24 -21.35 -1.28
CA LYS A 34 -6.73 -21.43 -2.67
C LYS A 34 -8.26 -21.50 -2.74
N LEU A 35 -8.90 -22.07 -1.73
CA LEU A 35 -10.37 -22.13 -1.63
C LEU A 35 -11.01 -20.75 -1.49
N ALA A 36 -10.34 -19.82 -0.78
CA ALA A 36 -10.83 -18.45 -0.63
C ALA A 36 -10.78 -17.69 -1.97
N TYR A 37 -9.81 -17.99 -2.84
CA TYR A 37 -9.75 -17.41 -4.19
C TYR A 37 -10.67 -18.12 -5.18
N SER A 38 -10.84 -19.43 -5.06
CA SER A 38 -11.81 -20.18 -5.88
C SER A 38 -13.23 -19.69 -5.64
N SER A 39 -13.63 -19.40 -4.40
CA SER A 39 -14.96 -18.81 -4.15
C SER A 39 -15.11 -17.42 -4.80
N THR A 40 -14.03 -16.62 -4.84
CA THR A 40 -13.99 -15.36 -5.61
C THR A 40 -14.22 -15.59 -7.09
N LEU A 41 -13.57 -16.60 -7.67
CA LEU A 41 -13.51 -16.87 -9.12
C LEU A 41 -14.66 -17.73 -9.66
N ASP A 42 -15.34 -18.50 -8.81
CA ASP A 42 -16.44 -19.41 -9.18
C ASP A 42 -17.83 -18.96 -8.68
N GLY A 43 -17.93 -17.83 -7.97
CA GLY A 43 -19.20 -17.32 -7.44
C GLY A 43 -20.25 -17.01 -8.53
N PRO A 44 -21.52 -17.41 -8.36
CA PRO A 44 -22.55 -17.26 -9.39
C PRO A 44 -23.07 -15.83 -9.58
N SER A 45 -22.85 -14.94 -8.61
CA SER A 45 -23.29 -13.53 -8.65
C SER A 45 -22.14 -12.55 -8.90
N PRO A 46 -22.40 -11.38 -9.50
CA PRO A 46 -21.48 -10.26 -9.49
C PRO A 46 -21.19 -9.85 -8.06
N MET A 47 -19.92 -9.69 -7.74
CA MET A 47 -19.46 -9.32 -6.41
C MET A 47 -19.53 -7.80 -6.22
N SER A 48 -19.74 -7.33 -4.97
CA SER A 48 -19.62 -5.89 -4.69
C SER A 48 -18.21 -5.40 -4.98
N GLN A 49 -18.08 -4.11 -5.31
CA GLN A 49 -16.79 -3.52 -5.66
C GLN A 49 -15.81 -3.55 -4.47
N GLU A 50 -16.31 -3.42 -3.24
CA GLU A 50 -15.52 -3.50 -2.01
C GLU A 50 -14.99 -4.92 -1.78
N ALA A 51 -15.84 -5.94 -1.96
CA ALA A 51 -15.43 -7.32 -1.84
C ALA A 51 -14.43 -7.70 -2.94
N PHE A 52 -14.64 -7.22 -4.16
CA PHE A 52 -13.69 -7.35 -5.27
C PHE A 52 -12.33 -6.75 -4.94
N ALA A 53 -12.31 -5.50 -4.49
CA ALA A 53 -11.09 -4.82 -4.10
C ALA A 53 -10.38 -5.57 -2.97
N SER A 54 -11.10 -5.95 -1.92
CA SER A 54 -10.53 -6.65 -0.76
C SER A 54 -9.89 -7.99 -1.12
N GLN A 55 -10.50 -8.77 -2.02
CA GLN A 55 -9.93 -10.04 -2.46
C GLN A 55 -8.68 -9.85 -3.32
N TRP A 56 -8.67 -8.86 -4.21
CA TRP A 56 -7.48 -8.51 -4.97
C TRP A 56 -6.35 -8.01 -4.05
N GLU A 57 -6.65 -7.14 -3.10
CA GLU A 57 -5.69 -6.61 -2.13
C GLU A 57 -5.08 -7.74 -1.27
N ARG A 58 -5.89 -8.72 -0.84
CA ARG A 58 -5.42 -9.94 -0.15
C ARG A 58 -4.46 -10.75 -1.03
N LEU A 59 -4.81 -10.93 -2.31
CA LEU A 59 -3.99 -11.64 -3.30
C LEU A 59 -2.64 -10.97 -3.53
N VAL A 60 -2.63 -9.64 -3.70
CA VAL A 60 -1.41 -8.87 -3.88
C VAL A 60 -0.53 -8.91 -2.64
N LYS A 61 -1.10 -8.69 -1.45
CA LYS A 61 -0.38 -8.81 -0.18
C LYS A 61 0.28 -10.18 -0.10
N ALA A 62 -0.50 -11.22 -0.38
CA ALA A 62 -0.05 -12.59 -0.42
C ALA A 62 1.15 -12.79 -1.36
N TYR A 63 0.95 -12.46 -2.64
CA TYR A 63 1.91 -12.64 -3.71
C TYR A 63 3.21 -11.84 -3.51
N SER A 64 3.11 -10.64 -2.93
CA SER A 64 4.27 -9.77 -2.67
C SER A 64 5.27 -10.34 -1.66
N THR A 65 4.85 -11.30 -0.82
CA THR A 65 5.75 -11.99 0.12
C THR A 65 6.62 -13.05 -0.54
N LEU A 66 6.33 -13.42 -1.79
CA LEU A 66 7.05 -14.47 -2.49
C LEU A 66 8.43 -13.99 -2.93
N LYS A 67 9.43 -14.87 -2.80
CA LYS A 67 10.78 -14.64 -3.30
C LYS A 67 10.86 -15.05 -4.77
N LEU A 68 10.51 -14.14 -5.67
CA LEU A 68 10.58 -14.37 -7.11
C LEU A 68 12.04 -14.56 -7.54
N THR A 69 12.32 -15.62 -8.32
CA THR A 69 13.64 -15.85 -8.90
C THR A 69 13.97 -14.83 -10.00
N ARG A 70 12.93 -14.29 -10.66
CA ARG A 70 13.03 -13.26 -11.69
C ARG A 70 12.10 -12.10 -11.36
N GLY A 71 12.66 -10.96 -10.96
CA GLY A 71 11.88 -9.80 -10.51
C GLY A 71 11.04 -9.16 -11.62
N ASP A 72 11.50 -9.24 -12.87
CA ASP A 72 10.82 -8.76 -14.08
C ASP A 72 9.56 -9.56 -14.46
N ASP A 73 9.33 -10.70 -13.79
CA ASP A 73 8.15 -11.53 -13.98
C ASP A 73 7.05 -11.29 -12.94
N LYS A 74 7.17 -10.25 -12.08
CA LYS A 74 6.18 -9.98 -11.04
C LYS A 74 4.74 -9.81 -11.56
N LEU A 75 4.51 -8.93 -12.53
CA LEU A 75 3.19 -8.80 -13.17
C LEU A 75 2.86 -9.96 -14.13
N PRO A 76 3.78 -10.39 -15.02
CA PRO A 76 3.55 -11.56 -15.87
C PRO A 76 3.09 -12.82 -15.13
N ALA A 77 3.72 -13.18 -14.02
CA ALA A 77 3.37 -14.38 -13.27
C ALA A 77 2.02 -14.25 -12.53
N LEU A 78 1.51 -13.03 -12.34
CA LEU A 78 0.17 -12.77 -11.80
C LEU A 78 -0.92 -12.62 -12.89
N SER A 79 -0.54 -12.57 -14.16
CA SER A 79 -1.43 -12.14 -15.25
C SER A 79 -2.62 -13.07 -15.45
N GLY A 80 -2.47 -14.37 -15.17
CA GLY A 80 -3.56 -15.35 -15.25
C GLY A 80 -4.66 -15.08 -14.22
N LEU A 81 -4.29 -14.73 -12.98
CA LEU A 81 -5.24 -14.36 -11.93
C LEU A 81 -5.89 -13.01 -12.24
N ALA A 82 -5.13 -12.05 -12.76
CA ALA A 82 -5.70 -10.78 -13.22
C ALA A 82 -6.72 -10.98 -14.35
N ALA A 83 -6.45 -11.83 -15.34
CA ALA A 83 -7.39 -12.18 -16.40
C ALA A 83 -8.66 -12.85 -15.86
N ALA A 84 -8.52 -13.76 -14.88
CA ALA A 84 -9.65 -14.41 -14.24
C ALA A 84 -10.52 -13.40 -13.46
N PHE A 85 -9.91 -12.50 -12.68
CA PHE A 85 -10.63 -11.41 -12.00
C PHE A 85 -11.34 -10.49 -12.99
N HIS A 86 -10.70 -10.14 -14.11
CA HIS A 86 -11.29 -9.29 -15.13
C HIS A 86 -12.57 -9.92 -15.71
N SER A 87 -12.51 -11.21 -16.06
CA SER A 87 -13.66 -11.95 -16.63
C SER A 87 -14.91 -11.97 -15.73
N ARG A 88 -14.73 -11.81 -14.42
CA ARG A 88 -15.82 -11.81 -13.44
C ARG A 88 -16.55 -10.48 -13.31
N THR A 89 -16.11 -9.45 -14.03
CA THR A 89 -16.62 -8.09 -13.86
C THR A 89 -16.87 -7.44 -15.21
N GLN A 90 -18.02 -6.80 -15.37
CA GLN A 90 -18.47 -6.34 -16.67
C GLN A 90 -17.74 -5.08 -17.20
N ASN A 91 -16.86 -4.44 -16.41
CA ASN A 91 -16.23 -3.18 -16.85
C ASN A 91 -14.96 -2.77 -16.07
N ASN A 92 -14.24 -3.71 -15.45
CA ASN A 92 -13.06 -3.37 -14.66
C ASN A 92 -11.81 -3.31 -15.52
N GLU A 93 -11.10 -2.20 -15.50
CA GLU A 93 -9.85 -2.04 -16.24
C GLU A 93 -8.66 -2.35 -15.33
N TYR A 94 -7.86 -3.34 -15.72
CA TYR A 94 -6.61 -3.70 -15.04
C TYR A 94 -5.49 -2.76 -15.48
N ILE A 95 -4.79 -2.18 -14.51
CA ILE A 95 -3.73 -1.20 -14.71
C ILE A 95 -2.53 -1.65 -13.88
N ALA A 96 -1.57 -2.32 -14.52
CA ALA A 96 -0.28 -2.64 -13.91
C ALA A 96 -0.36 -3.14 -12.44
N GLY A 97 -1.23 -4.10 -12.13
CA GLY A 97 -1.36 -4.63 -10.76
C GLY A 97 -2.48 -4.02 -9.90
N ILE A 98 -3.11 -2.94 -10.33
CA ILE A 98 -4.27 -2.32 -9.65
C ILE A 98 -5.46 -2.22 -10.62
N TRP A 99 -6.61 -1.78 -10.12
CA TRP A 99 -7.84 -1.70 -10.90
C TRP A 99 -8.41 -0.28 -10.94
N ARG A 100 -8.81 0.17 -12.13
CA ARG A 100 -9.25 1.55 -12.38
C ARG A 100 -10.39 1.99 -11.49
N GLN A 101 -11.40 1.14 -11.37
CA GLN A 101 -12.59 1.41 -10.56
C GLN A 101 -12.27 1.46 -9.07
N CYS A 102 -11.15 0.88 -8.63
CA CYS A 102 -10.73 0.93 -7.24
C CYS A 102 -9.81 2.13 -6.94
N LEU A 103 -9.57 3.02 -7.91
CA LEU A 103 -8.84 4.26 -7.71
C LEU A 103 -9.72 5.34 -7.06
N PRO A 104 -9.15 6.23 -6.23
CA PRO A 104 -7.73 6.31 -5.86
C PRO A 104 -7.33 5.37 -4.71
N LYS A 105 -8.27 4.62 -4.11
CA LYS A 105 -8.01 3.77 -2.94
C LYS A 105 -6.85 2.78 -3.14
N GLN A 106 -6.77 2.11 -4.30
CA GLN A 106 -5.67 1.18 -4.58
C GLN A 106 -4.31 1.86 -4.86
N LEU A 107 -4.22 3.20 -4.85
CA LEU A 107 -2.94 3.90 -4.76
C LEU A 107 -2.43 4.00 -3.32
N ALA A 108 -3.29 3.83 -2.31
CA ALA A 108 -2.93 3.90 -0.91
C ALA A 108 -2.31 2.57 -0.42
N TRP A 109 -1.26 2.10 -1.09
CA TRP A 109 -0.45 0.97 -0.63
C TRP A 109 0.86 1.43 0.01
N SER A 110 1.47 0.61 0.86
CA SER A 110 2.83 0.82 1.38
C SER A 110 3.52 -0.52 1.55
N ILE A 111 4.84 -0.50 1.77
CA ILE A 111 5.56 -1.66 2.31
C ILE A 111 5.17 -1.82 3.78
N THR A 112 4.93 -3.06 4.22
CA THR A 112 4.62 -3.40 5.61
C THR A 112 5.72 -4.25 6.22
N SER A 113 5.81 -4.23 7.55
CA SER A 113 6.76 -5.05 8.28
C SER A 113 6.19 -6.44 8.57
N LYS A 114 7.05 -7.46 8.42
CA LYS A 114 6.99 -8.59 9.35
C LYS A 114 7.58 -8.12 10.67
N LYS A 115 6.95 -8.51 11.79
CA LYS A 115 7.55 -8.38 13.11
C LYS A 115 8.98 -8.94 13.02
N PRO A 116 10.03 -8.20 13.42
CA PRO A 116 11.29 -8.86 13.70
C PRO A 116 10.96 -9.94 14.74
N GLU A 117 11.25 -11.21 14.44
CA GLU A 117 10.95 -12.35 15.33
C GLU A 117 11.60 -12.19 16.73
N LYS A 118 12.50 -11.20 16.91
CA LYS A 118 13.32 -11.01 18.12
C LYS A 118 13.56 -9.55 18.56
N GLU A 119 12.85 -8.53 18.09
CA GLU A 119 13.02 -7.18 18.70
C GLU A 119 12.01 -6.95 19.83
N HIS A 120 12.58 -6.89 21.05
CA HIS A 120 12.07 -6.35 22.31
C HIS A 120 10.62 -5.84 22.30
N GLN A 121 9.71 -6.67 22.81
CA GLN A 121 8.44 -6.17 23.35
C GLN A 121 8.75 -5.18 24.46
N ILE A 122 8.53 -3.88 24.22
CA ILE A 122 8.65 -2.88 25.28
C ILE A 122 7.37 -2.98 26.13
N PHE A 123 7.50 -3.51 27.33
CA PHE A 123 6.43 -3.50 28.33
C PHE A 123 6.36 -2.10 28.95
N GLN A 124 5.31 -1.34 28.67
CA GLN A 124 5.04 -0.11 29.42
C GLN A 124 4.30 -0.45 30.70
N VAL A 125 4.88 -0.06 31.83
CA VAL A 125 4.24 -0.13 33.15
C VAL A 125 3.45 1.15 33.36
N THR A 126 2.14 1.04 33.50
CA THR A 126 1.28 2.13 33.95
C THR A 126 0.95 1.90 35.41
N GLU A 127 1.39 2.80 36.28
CA GLU A 127 1.06 2.75 37.71
C GLU A 127 -0.20 3.58 37.93
N TYR A 128 -1.28 2.93 38.35
CA TYR A 128 -2.55 3.58 38.64
C TYR A 128 -2.51 4.26 40.01
N LYS A 129 -3.43 5.20 40.25
CA LYS A 129 -3.48 5.98 41.49
C LYS A 129 -3.68 5.13 42.75
N ASP A 130 -4.15 3.89 42.61
CA ASP A 130 -4.31 2.91 43.69
C ASP A 130 -3.03 2.08 43.95
N GLY A 131 -1.93 2.37 43.23
CA GLY A 131 -0.66 1.66 43.34
C GLY A 131 -0.59 0.37 42.51
N SER A 132 -1.65 0.02 41.78
CA SER A 132 -1.63 -1.15 40.89
C SER A 132 -0.81 -0.85 39.62
N LYS A 133 -0.06 -1.85 39.14
CA LYS A 133 0.73 -1.77 37.90
C LYS A 133 0.01 -2.51 36.76
N GLY A 134 -0.41 -1.78 35.74
CA GLY A 134 -0.85 -2.34 34.46
C GLY A 134 0.33 -2.51 33.50
N TYR A 135 0.45 -3.68 32.88
CA TYR A 135 1.44 -3.94 31.84
C TYR A 135 0.75 -3.90 30.49
N HIS A 136 1.08 -2.90 29.67
CA HIS A 136 0.55 -2.80 28.31
C HIS A 136 1.68 -3.11 27.32
N THR A 137 1.45 -4.11 26.46
CA THR A 137 2.35 -4.40 25.34
C THR A 137 1.98 -3.45 24.21
N GLN A 138 2.81 -2.44 23.96
CA GLN A 138 2.62 -1.56 22.81
C GLN A 138 3.22 -2.23 21.57
N THR A 139 2.46 -3.10 20.90
CA THR A 139 2.85 -3.63 19.58
C THR A 139 2.46 -2.62 18.50
N ASP A 140 3.44 -1.94 17.91
CA ASP A 140 3.19 -1.02 16.80
C ASP A 140 3.38 -1.73 15.46
N ASN A 141 2.30 -2.24 14.88
CA ASN A 141 2.33 -2.92 13.57
C ASN A 141 2.54 -1.94 12.38
N SER A 142 2.81 -0.66 12.63
CA SER A 142 3.06 0.37 11.59
C SER A 142 4.54 0.73 11.38
N PHE A 143 5.46 0.05 12.05
CA PHE A 143 6.91 0.27 11.92
C PHE A 143 7.45 -0.31 10.61
N VAL A 144 8.26 0.44 9.83
CA VAL A 144 9.04 -0.09 8.69
C VAL A 144 10.54 0.10 8.96
N HIS A 145 11.28 -0.98 9.19
CA HIS A 145 12.73 -0.94 9.39
C HIS A 145 13.48 -0.88 8.05
N ALA A 146 14.64 -0.21 8.00
CA ALA A 146 15.45 -0.09 6.78
C ALA A 146 15.76 -1.45 6.14
N SER A 147 15.99 -2.49 6.94
CA SER A 147 16.26 -3.85 6.44
C SER A 147 15.08 -4.51 5.72
N GLN A 148 13.88 -3.91 5.77
CA GLN A 148 12.67 -4.39 5.11
C GLN A 148 12.44 -3.70 3.77
N LEU A 149 13.14 -2.59 3.53
CA LEU A 149 13.11 -1.87 2.27
C LEU A 149 14.15 -2.49 1.34
N SER A 150 13.73 -2.73 0.10
CA SER A 150 14.64 -3.12 -0.96
C SER A 150 15.22 -1.88 -1.64
N ARG A 151 16.38 -2.04 -2.29
CA ARG A 151 16.81 -1.06 -3.28
C ARG A 151 15.92 -1.14 -4.50
N LYS A 152 15.81 -0.04 -5.24
CA LYS A 152 15.07 -0.01 -6.50
C LYS A 152 15.65 -1.02 -7.48
N PRO A 153 14.77 -1.73 -8.21
CA PRO A 153 15.18 -2.54 -9.34
C PRO A 153 15.96 -1.70 -10.36
N ILE A 154 17.07 -2.23 -10.86
CA ILE A 154 17.88 -1.57 -11.91
C ILE A 154 17.10 -1.54 -13.24
N THR A 155 16.26 -2.54 -13.46
CA THR A 155 15.40 -2.67 -14.64
C THR A 155 13.98 -2.22 -14.34
N TYR A 156 13.34 -1.57 -15.31
CA TYR A 156 11.92 -1.21 -15.20
C TYR A 156 11.03 -2.45 -15.02
N LEU A 157 10.26 -2.49 -13.92
CA LEU A 157 9.31 -3.58 -13.63
C LEU A 157 7.87 -3.16 -13.92
N ALA A 158 7.49 -1.96 -13.48
CA ALA A 158 6.17 -1.38 -13.59
C ALA A 158 6.24 0.14 -13.31
N PRO A 159 5.20 0.92 -13.64
CA PRO A 159 5.11 2.34 -13.28
C PRO A 159 5.16 2.56 -11.77
N SER A 160 5.66 3.69 -11.27
CA SER A 160 5.88 3.87 -9.82
C SER A 160 4.60 3.85 -8.97
N PHE A 161 3.44 4.12 -9.57
CA PHE A 161 2.14 3.98 -8.89
C PHE A 161 1.71 2.53 -8.66
N SER A 162 2.32 1.58 -9.37
CA SER A 162 2.11 0.15 -9.19
C SER A 162 2.89 -0.37 -8.00
N TRP A 163 2.24 -1.18 -7.16
CA TRP A 163 2.91 -1.94 -6.10
C TRP A 163 3.99 -2.89 -6.66
N ALA A 164 3.92 -3.25 -7.95
CA ALA A 164 4.87 -4.15 -8.57
C ALA A 164 6.19 -3.46 -8.96
N ALA A 165 6.28 -2.14 -8.85
CA ALA A 165 7.51 -1.38 -9.12
C ALA A 165 8.60 -1.61 -8.07
N VAL A 166 8.24 -2.11 -6.89
CA VAL A 166 9.17 -2.32 -5.76
C VAL A 166 9.09 -3.73 -5.20
N ASP A 167 10.16 -4.15 -4.52
CA ASP A 167 10.23 -5.41 -3.78
C ASP A 167 9.97 -5.18 -2.29
N GLY A 168 8.96 -5.87 -1.76
CA GLY A 168 8.57 -5.78 -0.36
C GLY A 168 7.18 -6.38 -0.13
N GLU A 169 6.84 -6.67 1.12
CA GLU A 169 5.47 -7.07 1.47
C GLU A 169 4.53 -5.87 1.35
N ILE A 170 3.51 -5.98 0.52
CA ILE A 170 2.59 -4.89 0.20
C ILE A 170 1.37 -4.92 1.14
N GLN A 171 0.98 -3.75 1.62
CA GLN A 171 -0.25 -3.54 2.36
C GLN A 171 -1.05 -2.38 1.77
N PHE A 172 -2.33 -2.60 1.48
CA PHE A 172 -3.27 -1.54 1.13
C PHE A 172 -3.89 -0.94 2.39
N HIS A 173 -4.14 0.37 2.34
CA HIS A 173 -4.76 1.16 3.40
C HIS A 173 -6.17 1.58 2.99
N GLY A 174 -7.08 1.64 3.97
CA GLY A 174 -8.46 2.06 3.72
C GLY A 174 -8.53 3.57 3.46
N LEU A 175 -9.18 3.98 2.38
CA LEU A 175 -9.37 5.38 2.01
C LEU A 175 -10.88 5.70 1.95
N PRO A 176 -11.56 5.92 3.08
CA PRO A 176 -13.01 6.06 3.12
C PRO A 176 -13.51 7.35 2.45
N ARG A 177 -12.69 8.40 2.42
CA ARG A 177 -13.04 9.70 1.82
C ARG A 177 -12.03 10.07 0.72
N PRO A 178 -12.08 9.42 -0.45
CA PRO A 178 -11.18 9.76 -1.56
C PRO A 178 -11.50 11.14 -2.14
N CYS A 179 -10.48 11.90 -2.50
CA CYS A 179 -10.64 13.21 -3.17
C CYS A 179 -9.84 13.35 -4.47
N ALA A 180 -8.84 12.49 -4.71
CA ALA A 180 -8.09 12.52 -5.96
C ALA A 180 -8.93 12.02 -7.15
N ARG A 181 -8.80 12.71 -8.30
CA ARG A 181 -9.55 12.44 -9.52
C ARG A 181 -8.64 11.90 -10.61
N ILE A 182 -8.93 10.68 -11.09
CA ILE A 182 -8.23 10.11 -12.23
C ILE A 182 -8.73 10.77 -13.52
N LYS A 183 -7.81 11.32 -14.32
CA LYS A 183 -8.12 12.00 -15.59
C LYS A 183 -8.01 11.06 -16.77
N SER A 184 -6.86 10.40 -16.92
CA SER A 184 -6.58 9.44 -17.98
C SER A 184 -5.46 8.50 -17.55
N ILE A 185 -5.35 7.40 -18.28
CA ILE A 185 -4.35 6.35 -18.05
C ILE A 185 -3.85 5.92 -19.42
N VAL A 186 -2.54 5.87 -19.58
CA VAL A 186 -1.86 5.45 -20.81
C VAL A 186 -0.97 4.27 -20.46
N LEU A 187 -1.14 3.14 -21.15
CA LEU A 187 -0.39 1.92 -20.89
C LEU A 187 0.15 1.36 -22.19
N ASP A 188 1.46 1.13 -22.22
CA ASP A 188 2.15 0.55 -23.36
C ASP A 188 2.58 -0.88 -23.04
N PHE A 189 2.19 -1.82 -23.91
CA PHE A 189 2.46 -3.23 -23.70
C PHE A 189 3.49 -3.75 -24.72
N PRO A 190 4.41 -4.64 -24.31
CA PRO A 190 5.33 -5.30 -25.25
C PRO A 190 4.65 -6.39 -26.09
N SER A 191 3.49 -6.87 -25.66
CA SER A 191 2.74 -7.96 -26.29
C SER A 191 1.23 -7.73 -26.16
N SER A 192 0.42 -8.66 -26.67
CA SER A 192 -1.04 -8.63 -26.55
C SER A 192 -1.56 -8.90 -25.12
N ASN A 193 -0.71 -9.41 -24.21
CA ASN A 193 -1.12 -9.68 -22.83
C ASN A 193 -1.18 -8.39 -22.02
N ARG A 194 -2.38 -7.82 -21.90
CA ARG A 194 -2.67 -6.58 -21.14
C ARG A 194 -2.59 -6.72 -19.62
N PHE A 195 -2.41 -7.94 -19.11
CA PHE A 195 -2.34 -8.22 -17.67
C PHE A 195 -0.92 -8.48 -17.17
N GLY A 196 0.06 -8.52 -18.07
CA GLY A 196 1.45 -8.89 -17.79
C GLY A 196 2.38 -7.69 -17.72
N ARG A 197 3.54 -7.83 -18.36
CA ARG A 197 4.61 -6.81 -18.41
C ARG A 197 4.13 -5.56 -19.15
N LEU A 198 4.52 -4.39 -18.66
CA LEU A 198 4.36 -3.11 -19.36
C LEU A 198 5.72 -2.63 -19.88
N LYS A 199 5.72 -1.90 -20.99
CA LYS A 199 6.86 -1.11 -21.46
C LYS A 199 6.90 0.25 -20.77
N HIS A 200 5.75 0.88 -20.65
CA HIS A 200 5.56 2.19 -20.03
C HIS A 200 4.14 2.29 -19.47
N GLY A 201 3.93 3.16 -18.50
CA GLY A 201 2.60 3.49 -18.03
C GLY A 201 2.56 4.85 -17.35
N SER A 202 1.57 5.65 -17.72
CA SER A 202 1.35 6.99 -17.16
C SER A 202 -0.07 7.09 -16.59
N LEU A 203 -0.16 7.59 -15.36
CA LEU A 203 -1.42 7.89 -14.68
C LEU A 203 -1.56 9.40 -14.52
N PHE A 204 -2.54 9.99 -15.20
CA PHE A 204 -2.86 11.40 -15.04
C PHE A 204 -3.87 11.56 -13.91
N ILE A 205 -3.44 12.20 -12.83
CA ILE A 205 -4.22 12.35 -11.60
C ILE A 205 -4.28 13.81 -11.18
N SER A 206 -5.45 14.24 -10.71
CA SER A 206 -5.70 15.60 -10.27
C SER A 206 -6.12 15.63 -8.80
N ALA A 207 -5.37 16.37 -7.99
CA ALA A 207 -5.67 16.61 -6.58
C ALA A 207 -4.87 17.82 -6.06
N SER A 208 -5.04 18.16 -4.78
CA SER A 208 -4.21 19.15 -4.09
C SER A 208 -2.76 18.68 -4.02
N LEU A 209 -1.83 19.46 -4.58
CA LEU A 209 -0.40 19.16 -4.66
C LEU A 209 0.41 20.25 -3.97
N ARG A 210 1.14 19.90 -2.90
CA ARG A 210 1.98 20.84 -2.15
C ARG A 210 3.39 20.31 -1.94
N GLN A 211 4.35 21.23 -1.87
CA GLN A 211 5.74 20.90 -1.57
C GLN A 211 5.94 20.80 -0.05
N ALA A 212 6.79 19.86 0.35
CA ALA A 212 7.20 19.60 1.72
C ALA A 212 8.70 19.28 1.75
N TRP A 213 9.27 19.37 2.95
CA TRP A 213 10.68 19.06 3.19
C TRP A 213 10.80 17.89 4.17
N SER A 214 11.81 17.05 3.98
CA SER A 214 12.23 16.07 4.98
C SER A 214 13.64 16.34 5.46
N CYS A 215 13.83 16.15 6.77
CA CYS A 215 15.11 16.37 7.44
C CYS A 215 15.75 15.01 7.77
N GLY A 216 16.74 14.59 6.97
CA GLY A 216 17.68 13.53 7.35
C GLY A 216 17.23 12.08 7.12
N PRO A 217 18.16 11.12 7.31
CA PRO A 217 17.96 9.70 6.99
C PRO A 217 16.95 9.01 7.90
N LEU A 218 16.61 7.75 7.58
CA LEU A 218 15.78 6.86 8.42
C LEU A 218 16.36 6.82 9.84
N ASN A 219 15.71 7.50 10.78
CA ASN A 219 16.16 7.79 12.15
C ASN A 219 17.38 8.73 12.27
N GLU A 220 17.10 9.94 12.76
CA GLU A 220 17.82 10.42 13.94
C GLU A 220 16.81 10.56 15.08
N ASP A 221 17.29 10.39 16.31
CA ASP A 221 16.51 10.53 17.54
C ASP A 221 16.14 12.02 17.71
N LEU A 222 15.15 12.46 16.96
CA LEU A 222 14.75 13.85 16.88
C LEU A 222 13.90 14.19 18.12
N GLY A 223 14.54 14.45 19.26
CA GLY A 223 13.86 14.94 20.46
C GLY A 223 12.93 16.14 20.16
N GLY A 224 11.80 16.25 20.88
CA GLY A 224 10.86 17.39 20.77
C GLY A 224 9.42 17.02 20.38
N VAL A 225 8.71 17.98 19.77
CA VAL A 225 7.23 18.15 19.52
C VAL A 225 6.45 16.90 19.07
N PHE A 226 7.11 15.85 18.57
CA PHE A 226 6.48 14.56 18.29
C PHE A 226 6.54 13.68 19.53
N CYS A 227 5.50 13.68 20.35
CA CYS A 227 5.42 12.82 21.53
C CYS A 227 5.62 11.34 21.14
N LYS A 228 6.71 10.71 21.64
CA LYS A 228 7.06 9.28 21.49
C LYS A 228 7.22 8.81 20.02
N ARG A 229 8.30 9.24 19.35
CA ARG A 229 8.58 8.87 17.95
C ARG A 229 8.77 7.36 17.78
N LYS A 230 8.03 6.81 16.82
CA LYS A 230 8.15 5.41 16.38
C LYS A 230 9.29 5.39 15.35
N LYS A 231 10.17 4.39 15.38
CA LYS A 231 11.22 4.26 14.35
C LYS A 231 10.53 4.06 12.97
N GLY A 232 11.24 4.26 11.86
CA GLY A 232 10.85 3.68 10.55
C GLY A 232 9.90 4.46 9.64
N TYR A 233 9.80 5.77 9.82
CA TYR A 233 9.17 6.69 8.87
C TYR A 233 10.07 7.90 8.60
N ILE A 234 9.82 8.61 7.51
CA ILE A 234 10.52 9.86 7.17
C ILE A 234 9.63 11.03 7.62
N PRO A 235 10.04 11.85 8.60
CA PRO A 235 9.23 12.99 9.04
C PRO A 235 9.19 14.08 7.97
N LEU A 236 8.03 14.72 7.84
CA LEU A 236 7.80 15.82 6.92
C LEU A 236 7.52 17.13 7.65
N TYR A 237 8.05 18.20 7.07
CA TYR A 237 7.98 19.56 7.56
C TYR A 237 7.45 20.49 6.47
N HIS A 238 6.69 21.49 6.90
CA HIS A 238 6.21 22.59 6.07
C HIS A 238 6.33 23.88 6.88
N GLU A 239 6.96 24.91 6.30
CA GLU A 239 7.23 26.19 6.98
C GLU A 239 7.95 26.03 8.33
N GLY A 240 8.83 25.04 8.43
CA GLY A 240 9.58 24.73 9.66
C GLY A 240 8.81 23.92 10.70
N TRP A 241 7.50 23.68 10.50
CA TRP A 241 6.68 22.90 11.42
C TRP A 241 6.46 21.47 10.90
N PRO A 242 6.52 20.47 11.79
CA PRO A 242 6.18 19.12 11.42
C PRO A 242 4.68 18.98 11.16
N PHE A 243 4.30 18.27 10.09
CA PHE A 243 2.89 18.05 9.77
C PHE A 243 2.55 16.58 9.47
N GLY A 244 3.53 15.73 9.18
CA GLY A 244 3.28 14.37 8.75
C GLY A 244 4.52 13.51 8.60
N TYR A 245 4.35 12.35 7.98
CA TYR A 245 5.43 11.40 7.73
C TYR A 245 5.17 10.58 6.46
N ILE A 246 6.21 9.91 5.95
CA ILE A 246 6.16 9.02 4.79
C ILE A 246 6.62 7.62 5.18
N LEU A 247 5.92 6.62 4.64
CA LEU A 247 6.36 5.24 4.51
C LEU A 247 7.03 5.09 3.13
N PRO A 248 8.38 5.03 3.06
CA PRO A 248 9.09 5.00 1.78
C PRO A 248 8.89 3.67 1.06
N ASP A 249 8.88 3.72 -0.27
CA ASP A 249 8.73 2.53 -1.13
C ASP A 249 10.08 1.80 -1.34
N SER A 250 11.23 2.44 -1.09
CA SER A 250 12.56 1.84 -1.24
C SER A 250 13.62 2.52 -0.36
N LEU A 251 14.80 1.89 -0.23
CA LEU A 251 15.96 2.51 0.42
C LEU A 251 16.46 3.77 -0.29
N ASP A 252 16.28 3.84 -1.60
CA ASP A 252 16.73 4.97 -2.42
C ASP A 252 15.83 6.20 -2.27
N ASP A 253 14.63 6.04 -1.68
CA ASP A 253 13.68 7.13 -1.44
C ASP A 253 13.89 7.85 -0.10
N VAL A 254 14.85 7.40 0.71
CA VAL A 254 15.11 7.92 2.07
C VAL A 254 15.94 9.21 2.06
N VAL A 255 16.55 9.57 0.93
CA VAL A 255 17.57 10.64 0.83
C VAL A 255 17.06 11.87 0.06
N THR A 256 15.74 12.02 -0.12
CA THR A 256 15.15 13.10 -0.94
C THR A 256 14.84 14.35 -0.10
N PHE A 257 15.21 15.54 -0.57
CA PHE A 257 14.94 16.80 0.14
C PHE A 257 13.71 17.56 -0.39
N ASP A 258 13.46 17.48 -1.71
CA ASP A 258 12.30 18.09 -2.36
C ASP A 258 11.22 17.03 -2.60
N ILE A 259 10.22 17.05 -1.74
CA ILE A 259 9.10 16.11 -1.80
C ILE A 259 7.84 16.88 -2.13
N TYR A 260 7.03 16.32 -3.02
CA TYR A 260 5.70 16.79 -3.29
C TYR A 260 4.67 15.81 -2.74
N CYS A 261 3.66 16.34 -2.09
CA CYS A 261 2.57 15.60 -1.47
C CYS A 261 1.31 15.80 -2.32
N LEU A 262 0.76 14.72 -2.88
CA LEU A 262 -0.50 14.75 -3.63
C LEU A 262 -1.60 14.08 -2.81
N LYS A 263 -2.61 14.85 -2.36
CA LYS A 263 -3.68 14.34 -1.49
C LYS A 263 -4.54 13.28 -2.19
N LEU A 264 -4.59 12.07 -1.64
CA LEU A 264 -5.47 11.01 -2.12
C LEU A 264 -6.86 11.10 -1.50
N GLY A 265 -6.94 11.46 -0.22
CA GLY A 265 -8.17 11.53 0.54
C GLY A 265 -7.92 11.52 2.05
N GLN A 266 -8.93 11.15 2.82
CA GLN A 266 -8.89 11.15 4.27
C GLN A 266 -9.19 9.78 4.87
N GLU A 267 -8.46 9.47 5.94
CA GLU A 267 -8.71 8.39 6.88
C GLU A 267 -9.30 8.98 8.16
N GLY A 268 -10.39 8.40 8.67
CA GLY A 268 -10.98 8.84 9.93
C GLY A 268 -12.07 7.92 10.40
N ASN A 269 -12.32 7.93 11.70
CA ASN A 269 -13.41 7.18 12.31
C ASN A 269 -14.69 8.03 12.27
N GLU A 270 -15.79 7.48 11.77
CA GLU A 270 -17.10 8.14 11.80
C GLU A 270 -17.51 8.59 13.21
N LYS A 271 -17.07 7.85 14.23
CA LYS A 271 -17.32 8.14 15.64
C LYS A 271 -16.48 9.31 16.19
N TYR A 272 -15.34 9.62 15.56
CA TYR A 272 -14.43 10.68 16.00
C TYR A 272 -13.91 11.49 14.80
N PRO A 273 -14.78 12.30 14.17
CA PRO A 273 -14.46 13.03 12.94
C PRO A 273 -13.37 14.12 13.12
N GLN A 274 -13.02 14.48 14.34
CA GLN A 274 -11.93 15.42 14.65
C GLN A 274 -10.52 14.83 14.44
N PHE A 275 -10.37 13.51 14.36
CA PHE A 275 -9.07 12.84 14.20
C PHE A 275 -8.80 12.43 12.76
N LEU A 276 -9.30 13.21 11.79
CA LEU A 276 -9.03 12.97 10.38
C LEU A 276 -7.53 13.09 10.11
N VAL A 277 -7.05 12.16 9.30
CA VAL A 277 -5.69 12.13 8.80
C VAL A 277 -5.76 12.17 7.29
N ASP A 278 -5.06 13.13 6.69
CA ASP A 278 -4.93 13.17 5.24
C ASP A 278 -3.92 12.10 4.80
N MET A 279 -4.33 11.30 3.82
CA MET A 279 -3.45 10.36 3.11
C MET A 279 -3.05 10.96 1.77
N PHE A 280 -1.77 10.84 1.42
CA PHE A 280 -1.21 11.42 0.21
C PHE A 280 -0.10 10.56 -0.39
N LEU A 281 0.13 10.71 -1.68
CA LEU A 281 1.33 10.18 -2.33
C LEU A 281 2.49 11.12 -2.05
N ALA A 282 3.64 10.57 -1.64
CA ALA A 282 4.90 11.28 -1.63
C ALA A 282 5.59 11.09 -2.99
N LEU A 283 6.01 12.19 -3.59
CA LEU A 283 6.44 12.26 -4.98
C LEU A 283 7.75 13.03 -5.10
N VAL A 284 8.58 12.66 -6.07
CA VAL A 284 9.71 13.48 -6.54
C VAL A 284 9.49 13.90 -7.98
N PRO A 285 9.82 15.15 -8.34
CA PRO A 285 9.71 15.60 -9.72
C PRO A 285 10.73 14.86 -10.58
N LEU A 286 10.35 14.55 -11.81
CA LEU A 286 11.27 14.10 -12.84
C LEU A 286 11.62 15.31 -13.71
N GLN A 287 12.91 15.62 -13.85
CA GLN A 287 13.37 16.73 -14.67
C GLN A 287 13.15 16.40 -16.16
N GLU A 288 12.12 16.99 -16.76
CA GLU A 288 11.93 17.09 -18.21
C GLU A 288 11.44 18.50 -18.58
N GLU A 289 11.79 18.97 -19.78
CA GLU A 289 11.50 20.31 -20.36
C GLU A 289 10.08 20.79 -20.07
N ASP A 290 9.87 22.11 -19.89
CA ASP A 290 8.61 22.83 -19.60
C ASP A 290 7.34 22.17 -20.17
N THR A 291 6.86 21.11 -19.53
CA THR A 291 5.62 20.43 -19.89
C THR A 291 4.45 21.06 -19.15
N ILE A 292 3.34 21.26 -19.85
CA ILE A 292 2.06 21.73 -19.29
C ILE A 292 1.61 20.84 -18.11
N THR A 293 1.99 19.56 -18.11
CA THR A 293 1.69 18.59 -17.04
C THR A 293 2.99 18.12 -16.40
N PRO A 294 3.30 18.50 -15.15
CA PRO A 294 4.53 18.08 -14.50
C PRO A 294 4.53 16.57 -14.21
N LYS A 295 5.68 15.94 -14.46
CA LYS A 295 5.92 14.51 -14.27
C LYS A 295 6.52 14.22 -12.91
N PHE A 296 5.99 13.20 -12.26
CA PHE A 296 6.43 12.77 -10.94
C PHE A 296 6.63 11.26 -10.89
N ARG A 297 7.55 10.85 -10.03
CA ARG A 297 7.70 9.47 -9.58
C ARG A 297 7.26 9.37 -8.13
N ARG A 298 6.49 8.34 -7.80
CA ARG A 298 6.14 8.00 -6.43
C ARG A 298 7.37 7.51 -5.65
N ILE A 299 7.46 7.93 -4.39
CA ILE A 299 8.51 7.53 -3.44
C ILE A 299 7.97 6.92 -2.15
N GLY A 300 6.66 6.98 -1.91
CA GLY A 300 6.05 6.45 -0.70
C GLY A 300 4.59 6.86 -0.51
N LEU A 301 4.01 6.35 0.58
CA LEU A 301 2.69 6.75 1.08
C LEU A 301 2.88 7.61 2.32
N GLY A 302 2.27 8.80 2.34
CA GLY A 302 2.33 9.72 3.46
C GLY A 302 1.00 9.88 4.19
N LYS A 303 1.12 10.26 5.47
CA LYS A 303 0.01 10.58 6.37
C LYS A 303 0.31 11.85 7.14
N THR A 304 -0.69 12.71 7.33
CA THR A 304 -0.56 13.84 8.26
C THR A 304 -0.66 13.36 9.72
N MET A 305 -0.23 14.20 10.65
CA MET A 305 -0.53 13.99 12.06
C MET A 305 -2.02 14.23 12.32
N SER A 306 -2.57 13.57 13.34
CA SER A 306 -3.98 13.71 13.66
C SER A 306 -4.31 15.15 14.05
N GLY A 307 -5.33 15.75 13.42
CA GLY A 307 -5.70 17.15 13.61
C GLY A 307 -4.97 18.13 12.67
N GLU A 308 -3.93 17.69 11.96
CA GLU A 308 -3.24 18.50 10.94
C GLU A 308 -3.92 18.28 9.57
N THR A 309 -5.05 18.97 9.33
CA THR A 309 -5.77 18.91 8.05
C THR A 309 -5.66 20.16 7.20
N GLU A 310 -5.00 21.21 7.71
CA GLU A 310 -4.87 22.50 7.02
C GLU A 310 -3.73 22.52 6.00
N PHE A 311 -2.89 21.49 5.96
CA PHE A 311 -1.80 21.42 5.01
C PHE A 311 -2.30 21.43 3.56
N PHE A 312 -3.40 20.77 3.21
CA PHE A 312 -3.90 20.74 1.83
C PHE A 312 -5.05 21.73 1.60
N SER A 313 -4.97 22.52 0.53
CA SER A 313 -6.02 23.44 0.09
C SER A 313 -6.56 23.09 -1.29
N GLU A 314 -7.82 23.44 -1.57
CA GLU A 314 -8.41 23.35 -2.92
C GLU A 314 -7.74 24.30 -3.91
N ALA A 315 -7.13 25.40 -3.44
CA ALA A 315 -6.37 26.33 -4.28
C ALA A 315 -5.13 25.68 -4.92
N ASP A 316 -4.63 24.59 -4.33
CA ASP A 316 -3.45 23.86 -4.80
C ASP A 316 -3.79 22.72 -5.76
N LEU A 317 -5.00 22.70 -6.34
CA LEU A 317 -5.42 21.66 -7.29
C LEU A 317 -4.52 21.68 -8.54
N LYS A 318 -3.79 20.59 -8.76
CA LYS A 318 -2.96 20.39 -9.96
C LYS A 318 -3.26 19.05 -10.59
N THR A 319 -3.08 18.97 -11.91
CA THR A 319 -3.03 17.68 -12.63
C THR A 319 -1.58 17.34 -12.87
N ILE A 320 -1.18 16.13 -12.50
CA ILE A 320 0.18 15.63 -12.68
C ILE A 320 0.16 14.34 -13.49
N GLU A 321 1.30 14.01 -14.07
CA GLU A 321 1.57 12.71 -14.65
C GLU A 321 2.40 11.89 -13.67
N LEU A 322 1.87 10.75 -13.23
CA LEU A 322 2.57 9.79 -12.39
C LEU A 322 3.05 8.63 -13.26
N VAL A 323 4.38 8.44 -13.30
CA VAL A 323 5.06 7.42 -14.12
C VAL A 323 5.75 6.39 -13.27
#